data_AF-A0A1G2EP09-F1
#
_entry.id   AF-A0A1G2EP09-F1
#
_cell.length_a   1.000
_cell.length_b   1.000
_cell.length_c   1.000
_cell.angle_alpha   90.00
_cell.angle_beta   90.00
_cell.angle_gamma   90.00
#
_symmetry.space_group_name_H-M   'P 1'
#
loop_
_entity.id
_entity.type
_entity.pdbx_description
1 polymer ?
#
loop_
_entity_poly.entity_id
_entity_poly.type
_entity_poly.pdbx_seq_one_letter_code
_entity_poly.pdbx_strand_id
1 'polypeptide(L)'
;MTNKEKILELSWNTNDLLSQYVAIHDDVFKTSIRHIIPIPGIFKAIDFGEHVKKIENIIPELENCDKEIKSIVGDLTSDEREHIDLLSKYVGALVETVSRFKIVLGALYAKSQSFANSNYDWKNYKNDLAKYEVAVQSYMAFGGKLNDSFQKIK
;
A
#
# COMPACT_ATOMS: atom_id res chain seq x y z
N MET A 1 -23.93 -10.02 12.78
CA MET A 1 -22.46 -9.97 12.84
C MET A 1 -22.05 -9.25 14.11
N THR A 2 -21.27 -9.92 14.97
CA THR A 2 -20.69 -9.39 16.20
C THR A 2 -19.57 -8.38 15.92
N ASN A 3 -19.15 -7.61 16.93
CA ASN A 3 -17.99 -6.71 16.78
C ASN A 3 -16.71 -7.50 16.48
N LYS A 4 -16.48 -8.64 17.15
CA LYS A 4 -15.38 -9.55 16.87
C LYS A 4 -15.33 -9.95 15.39
N GLU A 5 -16.45 -10.43 14.85
CA GLU A 5 -16.55 -10.86 13.45
C GLU A 5 -16.21 -9.73 12.47
N LYS A 6 -16.73 -8.52 12.71
CA LYS A 6 -16.40 -7.32 11.91
C LYS A 6 -14.91 -6.99 11.94
N ILE A 7 -14.29 -7.06 13.12
CA ILE A 7 -12.86 -6.76 13.27
C ILE A 7 -12.01 -7.75 12.48
N LEU A 8 -12.35 -9.05 12.55
CA LEU A 8 -11.65 -10.09 11.81
C LEU A 8 -11.83 -9.90 10.30
N GLU A 9 -13.05 -9.59 9.83
CA GLU A 9 -13.32 -9.30 8.42
C GLU A 9 -12.49 -8.11 7.91
N LEU A 10 -12.47 -7.00 8.64
CA LEU A 10 -11.68 -5.82 8.29
C LEU A 10 -10.17 -6.10 8.25
N SER A 11 -9.69 -6.96 9.15
CA SER A 11 -8.29 -7.40 9.16
C SER A 11 -7.94 -8.20 7.91
N TRP A 12 -8.81 -9.13 7.50
CA TRP A 12 -8.63 -9.91 6.28
C TRP A 12 -8.71 -9.05 5.03
N ASN A 13 -9.69 -8.14 4.96
CA ASN A 13 -9.83 -7.20 3.84
C ASN A 13 -8.59 -6.32 3.70
N THR A 14 -8.07 -5.80 4.82
CA THR A 14 -6.82 -5.02 4.85
C THR A 14 -5.63 -5.84 4.35
N ASN A 15 -5.54 -7.12 4.73
CA ASN A 15 -4.46 -8.00 4.28
C ASN A 15 -4.54 -8.34 2.78
N ASP A 16 -5.75 -8.50 2.25
CA ASP A 16 -5.94 -8.69 0.80
C ASP A 16 -5.48 -7.46 0.01
N LEU A 17 -5.92 -6.26 0.43
CA LEU A 17 -5.49 -5.00 -0.17
C LEU A 17 -3.98 -4.78 -0.09
N LEU A 18 -3.36 -5.12 1.05
CA LEU A 18 -1.90 -5.15 1.19
C LEU A 18 -1.26 -6.07 0.15
N SER A 19 -1.79 -7.28 -0.02
CA SER A 19 -1.24 -8.27 -0.95
C SER A 19 -1.31 -7.79 -2.40
N GLN A 20 -2.42 -7.16 -2.79
CA GLN A 20 -2.58 -6.53 -4.10
C GLN A 20 -1.58 -5.40 -4.31
N TYR A 21 -1.40 -4.51 -3.33
CA TYR A 21 -0.39 -3.46 -3.38
C TYR A 21 1.03 -4.02 -3.48
N VAL A 22 1.39 -5.03 -2.67
CA VAL A 22 2.73 -5.65 -2.69
C VAL A 22 3.01 -6.29 -4.04
N ALA A 23 2.03 -6.92 -4.68
CA ALA A 23 2.21 -7.48 -6.02
C ALA A 23 2.56 -6.39 -7.06
N ILE A 24 1.94 -5.21 -6.97
CA ILE A 24 2.24 -4.07 -7.86
C ILE A 24 3.62 -3.49 -7.55
N HIS A 25 3.94 -3.31 -6.26
CA HIS A 25 5.26 -2.88 -5.80
C HIS A 25 6.37 -3.80 -6.36
N ASP A 26 6.18 -5.11 -6.20
CA ASP A 26 7.14 -6.10 -6.65
C ASP A 26 7.29 -6.09 -8.17
N ASP A 27 6.21 -5.98 -8.93
CA ASP A 27 6.31 -5.92 -10.40
C ASP A 27 7.11 -4.69 -10.86
N VAL A 28 6.96 -3.56 -10.18
CA VAL A 28 7.65 -2.31 -10.49
C VAL A 28 9.13 -2.35 -10.08
N PHE A 29 9.44 -2.83 -8.87
CA PHE A 29 10.79 -2.76 -8.30
C PHE A 29 11.61 -4.05 -8.44
N LYS A 30 11.02 -5.27 -8.41
CA LYS A 30 11.79 -6.50 -8.72
C LYS A 30 12.17 -6.56 -10.19
N THR A 31 11.32 -6.12 -11.11
CA THR A 31 11.66 -6.02 -12.54
C THR A 31 12.76 -4.98 -12.79
N SER A 32 12.91 -3.99 -11.91
CA SER A 32 14.01 -3.02 -11.94
C SER A 32 15.38 -3.64 -11.60
N ILE A 33 15.46 -4.80 -10.93
CA ILE A 33 16.74 -5.53 -10.69
C ILE A 33 17.28 -6.17 -11.98
N ARG A 34 16.41 -6.46 -12.97
CA ARG A 34 16.82 -6.98 -14.30
C ARG A 34 17.54 -5.96 -15.18
N HIS A 35 17.54 -4.67 -14.81
CA HIS A 35 18.18 -3.61 -15.58
C HIS A 35 19.73 -3.61 -15.51
N ILE A 36 20.33 -4.52 -14.74
CA ILE A 36 21.80 -4.63 -14.67
C ILE A 36 22.39 -5.36 -15.90
N ILE A 37 21.58 -6.09 -16.69
CA ILE A 37 22.04 -6.66 -17.98
C ILE A 37 20.92 -6.55 -19.05
N PRO A 38 20.92 -5.51 -19.90
CA PRO A 38 19.98 -5.41 -21.02
C PRO A 38 20.33 -6.41 -22.14
N ILE A 39 19.54 -7.46 -22.31
CA ILE A 39 19.44 -8.26 -23.54
C ILE A 39 18.28 -7.69 -24.38
N PRO A 40 18.54 -7.13 -25.57
CA PRO A 40 17.50 -6.62 -26.46
C PRO A 40 16.50 -7.72 -26.84
N GLY A 41 15.19 -7.44 -26.73
CA GLY A 41 14.12 -8.30 -27.26
C GLY A 41 13.47 -9.31 -26.30
N ILE A 42 13.89 -9.39 -25.03
CA ILE A 42 13.36 -10.38 -24.06
C ILE A 42 12.62 -9.73 -22.88
N PHE A 43 12.91 -8.46 -22.56
CA PHE A 43 12.27 -7.78 -21.43
C PHE A 43 10.94 -7.15 -21.82
N LYS A 44 9.87 -7.62 -21.19
CA LYS A 44 8.54 -7.01 -21.29
C LYS A 44 8.60 -5.61 -20.65
N ALA A 45 8.14 -4.59 -21.38
CA ALA A 45 7.98 -3.27 -20.81
C ALA A 45 6.98 -3.32 -19.64
N ILE A 46 7.29 -2.64 -18.54
CA ILE A 46 6.37 -2.49 -17.41
C ILE A 46 5.22 -1.58 -17.86
N ASP A 47 3.98 -2.05 -17.75
CA ASP A 47 2.80 -1.24 -18.01
C ASP A 47 2.46 -0.40 -16.77
N PHE A 48 3.17 0.72 -16.61
CA PHE A 48 2.92 1.65 -15.51
C PHE A 48 1.49 2.22 -15.53
N GLY A 49 0.83 2.28 -16.70
CA GLY A 49 -0.54 2.76 -16.82
C GLY A 49 -1.54 1.80 -16.18
N GLU A 50 -1.36 0.49 -16.38
CA GLU A 50 -2.13 -0.55 -15.71
C GLU A 50 -1.92 -0.51 -14.18
N HIS A 51 -0.68 -0.33 -13.73
CA HIS A 51 -0.37 -0.24 -12.30
C HIS A 51 -0.96 1.00 -11.62
N VAL A 52 -0.94 2.16 -12.27
CA VAL A 52 -1.58 3.38 -11.76
C VAL A 52 -3.08 3.13 -11.54
N LYS A 53 -3.77 2.55 -12.53
CA LYS A 53 -5.22 2.25 -12.42
C LYS A 53 -5.51 1.28 -11.26
N LYS A 54 -4.70 0.24 -11.10
CA LYS A 54 -4.88 -0.72 -9.99
C LYS A 54 -4.70 -0.06 -8.62
N ILE A 55 -3.66 0.76 -8.47
CA ILE A 55 -3.42 1.51 -7.22
C ILE A 55 -4.55 2.53 -6.94
N GLU A 56 -5.10 3.16 -7.99
CA GLU A 56 -6.25 4.07 -7.85
C GLU A 56 -7.51 3.39 -7.31
N ASN A 57 -7.68 2.08 -7.51
CA ASN A 57 -8.77 1.32 -6.93
C ASN A 57 -8.48 0.89 -5.48
N ILE A 58 -7.23 0.57 -5.14
CA ILE A 58 -6.85 0.13 -3.80
C ILE A 58 -7.02 1.24 -2.74
N ILE A 59 -6.70 2.49 -3.09
CA ILE A 59 -6.80 3.63 -2.16
C ILE A 59 -8.21 3.81 -1.56
N PRO A 60 -9.29 3.97 -2.36
CA PRO A 60 -10.63 4.15 -1.81
C PRO A 60 -11.11 2.93 -1.01
N GLU A 61 -10.68 1.72 -1.35
CA GLU A 61 -11.01 0.51 -0.57
C GLU A 61 -10.33 0.53 0.81
N LEU A 62 -9.07 0.96 0.89
CA LEU A 62 -8.37 1.16 2.17
C LEU A 62 -9.00 2.30 2.99
N GLU A 63 -9.36 3.41 2.35
CA GLU A 63 -10.07 4.51 3.02
C GLU A 63 -11.45 4.08 3.54
N ASN A 64 -12.13 3.18 2.82
CA ASN A 64 -13.38 2.59 3.29
C ASN A 64 -13.14 1.68 4.50
N CYS A 65 -12.11 0.83 4.47
CA CYS A 65 -11.72 0.03 5.64
C CYS A 65 -11.45 0.91 6.87
N ASP A 66 -10.70 2.02 6.72
CA ASP A 66 -10.42 2.96 7.81
C ASP A 66 -11.71 3.60 8.38
N LYS A 67 -12.65 3.98 7.53
CA LYS A 67 -13.96 4.49 7.94
C LYS A 67 -14.76 3.44 8.70
N GLU A 68 -14.79 2.21 8.21
CA GLU A 68 -15.50 1.10 8.85
C GLU A 68 -14.90 0.79 10.22
N ILE A 69 -13.57 0.73 10.35
CA ILE A 69 -12.88 0.55 11.63
C ILE A 69 -13.30 1.64 12.63
N LYS A 70 -13.28 2.92 12.20
CA LYS A 70 -13.67 4.07 13.03
C LYS A 70 -15.15 4.09 13.38
N SER A 71 -15.99 3.40 12.62
CA SER A 71 -17.43 3.28 12.88
C SER A 71 -17.78 2.20 13.90
N ILE A 72 -16.83 1.33 14.26
CA ILE A 72 -17.06 0.30 15.28
C ILE A 72 -17.24 0.99 16.64
N VAL A 73 -18.43 0.86 17.19
CA VAL A 73 -18.85 1.39 18.48
C VAL A 73 -19.42 0.29 19.35
N GLY A 74 -19.44 0.52 20.67
CA GLY A 74 -20.03 -0.39 21.66
C GLY A 74 -18.99 -1.02 22.59
N ASP A 75 -19.44 -2.03 23.33
CA ASP A 75 -18.62 -2.72 24.31
C ASP A 75 -17.66 -3.68 23.60
N LEU A 76 -16.39 -3.27 23.57
CA LEU A 76 -15.25 -4.06 23.11
C LEU A 76 -14.47 -4.55 24.33
N THR A 77 -13.99 -5.78 24.25
CA THR A 77 -12.97 -6.29 25.18
C THR A 77 -11.69 -5.46 25.07
N SER A 78 -10.80 -5.60 26.05
CA SER A 78 -9.50 -4.92 26.03
C SER A 78 -8.67 -5.30 24.80
N ASP A 79 -8.67 -6.58 24.43
CA ASP A 79 -7.90 -7.08 23.29
C ASP A 79 -8.49 -6.62 21.95
N GLU A 80 -9.82 -6.60 21.80
CA GLU A 80 -10.48 -6.07 20.59
C GLU A 80 -10.21 -4.57 20.41
N ARG A 81 -10.21 -3.80 21.51
CA ARG A 81 -9.91 -2.37 21.49
C ARG A 81 -8.46 -2.10 21.11
N GLU A 82 -7.51 -2.84 21.69
CA GLU A 82 -6.09 -2.78 21.31
C GLU A 82 -5.92 -3.10 19.82
N HIS A 83 -6.58 -4.15 19.35
CA HIS A 83 -6.49 -4.57 17.96
C HIS A 83 -7.06 -3.53 16.98
N ILE A 84 -8.25 -2.97 17.24
CA ILE A 84 -8.84 -1.92 16.41
C ILE A 84 -7.96 -0.67 16.33
N ASP A 85 -7.37 -0.24 17.45
CA ASP A 85 -6.49 0.94 17.47
C ASP A 85 -5.23 0.69 16.62
N LEU A 86 -4.63 -0.49 16.73
CA LEU A 86 -3.51 -0.91 15.88
C LEU A 86 -3.91 -1.02 14.41
N LEU A 87 -5.08 -1.59 14.12
CA LEU A 87 -5.58 -1.77 12.76
C LEU A 87 -5.86 -0.42 12.10
N SER A 88 -6.47 0.54 12.81
CA SER A 88 -6.69 1.90 12.27
C SER A 88 -5.37 2.62 11.96
N LYS A 89 -4.37 2.53 12.86
CA LYS A 89 -3.03 3.10 12.62
C LYS A 89 -2.35 2.44 11.43
N TYR A 90 -2.45 1.13 11.32
CA TYR A 90 -1.91 0.35 10.21
C TYR A 90 -2.54 0.73 8.88
N VAL A 91 -3.89 0.74 8.79
CA VAL A 91 -4.62 1.10 7.58
C VAL A 91 -4.33 2.54 7.19
N GLY A 92 -4.32 3.49 8.13
CA GLY A 92 -3.96 4.88 7.85
C GLY A 92 -2.55 5.04 7.28
N ALA A 93 -1.56 4.33 7.84
CA ALA A 93 -0.20 4.30 7.31
C ALA A 93 -0.12 3.62 5.92
N LEU A 94 -0.94 2.60 5.67
CA LEU A 94 -1.01 1.91 4.39
C LEU A 94 -1.66 2.79 3.31
N VAL A 95 -2.73 3.53 3.61
CA VAL A 95 -3.34 4.53 2.70
C VAL A 95 -2.29 5.55 2.27
N GLU A 96 -1.54 6.10 3.22
CA GLU A 96 -0.47 7.06 2.92
C GLU A 96 0.62 6.43 2.04
N THR A 97 1.01 5.21 2.35
CA THR A 97 2.03 4.46 1.58
C THR A 97 1.59 4.25 0.13
N VAL A 98 0.37 3.74 -0.08
CA VAL A 98 -0.20 3.47 -1.41
C VAL A 98 -0.40 4.77 -2.19
N SER A 99 -0.79 5.86 -1.51
CA SER A 99 -0.91 7.20 -2.11
C SER A 99 0.43 7.75 -2.57
N ARG A 100 1.49 7.59 -1.77
CA ARG A 100 2.85 7.96 -2.17
C ARG A 100 3.35 7.10 -3.33
N PHE A 101 3.05 5.81 -3.31
CA PHE A 101 3.41 4.93 -4.40
C PHE A 101 2.72 5.31 -5.71
N LYS A 102 1.45 5.73 -5.66
CA LYS A 102 0.73 6.29 -6.81
C LYS A 102 1.48 7.48 -7.44
N ILE A 103 2.03 8.38 -6.63
CA ILE A 103 2.81 9.53 -7.13
C ILE A 103 4.04 9.04 -7.89
N VAL A 104 4.79 8.10 -7.31
CA VAL A 104 5.97 7.49 -7.95
C VAL A 104 5.58 6.80 -9.27
N LEU A 105 4.50 6.02 -9.29
CA LEU A 105 4.01 5.35 -10.49
C LEU A 105 3.53 6.32 -11.56
N GLY A 106 2.80 7.38 -11.17
CA GLY A 106 2.34 8.41 -12.09
C GLY A 106 3.50 9.13 -12.76
N ALA A 107 4.57 9.39 -12.02
CA ALA A 107 5.80 9.96 -12.57
C ALA A 107 6.51 9.01 -13.54
N LEU A 108 6.64 7.73 -13.18
CA LEU A 108 7.23 6.70 -14.06
C LEU A 108 6.40 6.52 -15.34
N TYR A 109 5.08 6.52 -15.22
CA TYR A 109 4.15 6.48 -16.35
C TYR A 109 4.32 7.70 -17.25
N ALA A 110 4.29 8.92 -16.71
CA ALA A 110 4.48 10.15 -17.48
C ALA A 110 5.81 10.16 -18.25
N LYS A 111 6.88 9.67 -17.62
CA LYS A 111 8.19 9.49 -18.25
C LYS A 111 8.18 8.42 -19.35
N SER A 112 7.46 7.32 -19.15
CA SER A 112 7.33 6.26 -20.18
C SER A 112 6.56 6.73 -21.42
N GLN A 113 5.61 7.64 -21.24
CA GLN A 113 4.79 8.22 -22.33
C GLN A 113 5.48 9.39 -23.04
N SER A 114 6.42 10.06 -22.38
CA SER A 114 7.04 11.29 -22.88
C SER A 114 8.53 11.07 -23.08
N PHE A 115 8.99 10.94 -24.33
CA PHE A 115 10.43 10.77 -24.60
C PHE A 115 11.30 11.98 -24.18
N ALA A 116 10.75 13.14 -23.79
CA ALA A 116 11.58 14.32 -23.48
C ALA A 116 11.01 15.47 -22.58
N ASN A 117 9.75 15.48 -22.11
CA ASN A 117 9.15 16.73 -21.60
C ASN A 117 8.34 16.65 -20.28
N SER A 118 8.60 15.69 -19.39
CA SER A 118 8.05 15.79 -18.03
C SER A 118 8.94 16.71 -17.18
N ASN A 119 8.39 17.77 -16.59
CA ASN A 119 9.05 18.58 -15.54
C ASN A 119 9.39 17.77 -14.26
N TYR A 120 9.14 16.45 -14.27
CA TYR A 120 9.51 15.53 -13.23
C TYR A 120 10.97 15.08 -13.42
N ASP A 121 11.88 15.84 -12.82
CA ASP A 121 13.30 15.55 -12.86
C ASP A 121 13.72 14.42 -11.89
N TRP A 122 14.98 14.02 -11.97
CA TRP A 122 15.56 12.99 -11.12
C TRP A 122 15.56 13.36 -9.62
N LYS A 123 15.59 14.66 -9.31
CA LYS A 123 15.58 15.16 -7.93
C LYS A 123 14.20 14.95 -7.30
N ASN A 124 13.14 15.28 -8.04
CA ASN A 124 11.76 15.06 -7.62
C ASN A 124 11.47 13.56 -7.45
N TYR A 125 11.93 12.72 -8.39
CA TYR A 125 11.84 11.26 -8.27
C TYR A 125 12.45 10.75 -6.97
N LYS A 126 13.70 11.11 -6.69
CA LYS A 126 14.40 10.68 -5.46
C LYS A 126 13.69 11.14 -4.20
N ASN A 127 13.18 12.36 -4.21
CA ASN A 127 12.46 12.92 -3.07
C ASN A 127 11.15 12.16 -2.80
N ASP A 128 10.37 11.85 -3.84
CA ASP A 128 9.13 11.11 -3.68
C ASP A 128 9.37 9.64 -3.33
N LEU A 129 10.43 9.02 -3.87
CA LEU A 129 10.84 7.68 -3.48
C LEU A 129 11.26 7.62 -2.01
N ALA A 130 12.05 8.59 -1.52
CA ALA A 130 12.44 8.65 -0.11
C ALA A 130 11.23 8.83 0.81
N LYS A 131 10.25 9.68 0.43
CA LYS A 131 9.00 9.82 1.18
C LYS A 131 8.19 8.53 1.18
N TYR A 132 8.13 7.83 0.05
CA TYR A 132 7.48 6.53 -0.07
C TYR A 132 8.15 5.49 0.85
N GLU A 133 9.48 5.40 0.85
CA GLU A 133 10.24 4.50 1.72
C GLU A 133 9.97 4.78 3.21
N VAL A 134 9.90 6.05 3.61
CA VAL A 134 9.51 6.43 4.98
C VAL A 134 8.10 5.94 5.32
N ALA A 135 7.14 6.06 4.40
CA ALA A 135 5.78 5.55 4.61
C ALA A 135 5.75 4.02 4.70
N VAL A 136 6.56 3.31 3.91
CA VAL A 136 6.72 1.86 4.01
C VAL A 136 7.15 1.44 5.40
N GLN A 137 8.15 2.11 5.97
CA GLN A 137 8.59 1.83 7.34
C GLN A 137 7.47 2.07 8.37
N SER A 138 6.61 3.05 8.13
CA SER A 138 5.51 3.39 9.04
C SER A 138 4.49 2.26 9.17
N TYR A 139 3.95 1.73 8.06
CA TYR A 139 2.96 0.65 8.16
C TYR A 139 3.60 -0.65 8.67
N MET A 140 4.86 -0.93 8.28
CA MET A 140 5.60 -2.10 8.78
C MET A 140 5.78 -2.08 10.31
N ALA A 141 6.03 -0.91 10.90
CA ALA A 141 6.17 -0.77 12.35
C ALA A 141 4.89 -1.16 13.13
N PHE A 142 3.72 -0.97 12.51
CA PHE A 142 2.44 -1.41 13.08
C PHE A 142 2.14 -2.88 12.77
N GLY A 143 2.53 -3.38 11.59
CA GLY A 143 2.21 -4.74 11.13
C GLY A 143 2.66 -5.85 12.07
N GLY A 144 3.85 -5.73 12.67
CA GLY A 144 4.33 -6.69 13.67
C GLY A 144 3.40 -6.77 14.88
N LYS A 145 3.05 -5.62 15.47
CA LYS A 145 2.15 -5.54 16.62
C LYS A 145 0.73 -5.97 16.29
N LEU A 146 0.28 -5.69 15.06
CA LEU A 146 -1.03 -6.07 14.57
C LEU A 146 -1.17 -7.60 14.44
N ASN A 147 -0.11 -8.29 13.99
CA ASN A 147 -0.10 -9.75 13.93
C ASN A 147 -0.22 -10.37 15.33
N ASP A 148 0.50 -9.82 16.31
CA ASP A 148 0.45 -10.29 17.69
C ASP A 148 -0.95 -10.09 18.30
N SER A 149 -1.56 -8.91 18.10
CA SER A 149 -2.91 -8.65 18.60
C SER A 149 -3.97 -9.47 17.88
N PHE A 150 -3.80 -9.76 16.58
CA PHE A 150 -4.70 -10.62 15.81
C PHE A 150 -4.79 -12.04 16.39
N GLN A 151 -3.68 -12.61 16.89
CA GLN A 151 -3.71 -13.93 17.51
C GLN A 151 -4.55 -13.99 18.79
N LYS A 152 -4.65 -12.88 19.52
CA LYS A 152 -5.44 -12.79 20.77
C LYS A 152 -6.94 -12.77 20.50
N ILE A 153 -7.33 -12.23 19.35
CA ILE A 153 -8.75 -11.98 19.01
C ILE A 153 -9.30 -12.94 17.95
N LYS A 154 -8.53 -13.89 17.40
CA LYS A 154 -9.06 -14.89 16.47
C LYS A 154 -9.81 -16.00 17.22
#